data_AF-A0A842VQ57-F1
#
_entry.id   AF-A0A842VQ57-F1
#
_cell.length_a   1.000
_cell.length_b   1.000
_cell.length_c   1.000
_cell.angle_alpha   90.00
_cell.angle_beta   90.00
_cell.angle_gamma   90.00
#
_symmetry.space_group_name_H-M   'P 1'
#
loop_
_entity.id
_entity.type
_entity.pdbx_description
1 polymer ?
#
loop_
_entity_poly.entity_id
_entity_poly.type
_entity_poly.pdbx_seq_one_letter_code
_entity_poly.pdbx_strand_id
1 'polypeptide(L)'
;IMTHPQVLKQCKSTLAKKYPDLKKISGKEELIDHAKVAKALSKGELGDNIAVMGPKILADIYDFDIIEGNLQDDKENFTSFLLVKRV
;
A
#
# COMPACT_ATOMS: atom_id res chain seq x y z
N ILE A 1 -2.97 -3.75 -8.39
CA ILE A 1 -2.58 -3.26 -7.04
C ILE A 1 -3.83 -2.83 -6.30
N MET A 2 -3.99 -3.30 -5.07
CA MET A 2 -5.03 -2.87 -4.13
C MET A 2 -4.36 -2.24 -2.90
N THR A 3 -4.74 -1.01 -2.55
CA THR A 3 -4.22 -0.29 -1.36
C THR A 3 -5.11 0.91 -1.04
N HIS A 4 -4.75 1.66 -0.01
CA HIS A 4 -5.40 2.89 0.39
C HIS A 4 -5.35 3.95 -0.73
N PRO A 5 -6.47 4.64 -1.05
CA PRO A 5 -6.51 5.60 -2.16
C PRO A 5 -5.49 6.75 -2.03
N GLN A 6 -5.10 7.11 -0.80
CA GLN A 6 -4.00 8.07 -0.58
C GLN A 6 -2.66 7.58 -1.14
N VAL A 7 -2.33 6.28 -0.97
CA VAL A 7 -1.08 5.69 -1.51
C VAL A 7 -1.11 5.70 -3.03
N LEU A 8 -2.26 5.36 -3.64
CA LEU A 8 -2.45 5.42 -5.09
C LEU A 8 -2.26 6.83 -5.65
N LYS A 9 -2.73 7.86 -4.92
CA LYS A 9 -2.52 9.27 -5.30
C LYS A 9 -1.06 9.68 -5.19
N GLN A 10 -0.38 9.29 -4.11
CA GLN A 10 1.03 9.60 -3.86
C GLN A 10 1.99 8.91 -4.84
N CYS A 11 1.58 7.82 -5.47
CA CYS A 11 2.41 7.05 -6.41
C CYS A 11 1.92 7.13 -7.87
N LYS A 12 1.01 8.07 -8.19
CA LYS A 12 0.26 8.08 -9.44
C LYS A 12 1.17 8.15 -10.67
N SER A 13 2.16 9.04 -10.63
CA SER A 13 3.04 9.33 -11.77
C SER A 13 4.06 8.22 -11.98
N THR A 14 4.63 7.71 -10.89
CA THR A 14 5.59 6.60 -10.90
C THR A 14 4.93 5.32 -11.41
N LEU A 15 3.74 5.00 -10.91
CA LEU A 15 2.97 3.85 -11.38
C LEU A 15 2.59 3.98 -12.86
N ALA A 16 2.17 5.17 -13.31
CA ALA A 16 1.84 5.38 -14.72
C ALA A 16 3.06 5.20 -15.66
N LYS A 17 4.27 5.53 -15.19
CA LYS A 17 5.51 5.38 -15.97
C LYS A 17 6.06 3.96 -15.98
N LYS A 18 6.08 3.29 -14.83
CA LYS A 18 6.68 1.95 -14.69
C LYS A 18 5.71 0.80 -14.98
N TYR A 19 4.44 1.03 -14.68
CA TYR A 19 3.39 -0.02 -14.68
C TYR A 19 2.11 0.48 -15.38
N PRO A 20 2.17 0.84 -16.67
CA PRO A 20 1.04 1.45 -17.39
C PRO A 20 -0.19 0.54 -17.46
N ASP A 21 0.01 -0.78 -17.57
CA ASP A 21 -1.07 -1.78 -17.71
C ASP A 21 -1.67 -2.23 -16.37
N LEU A 22 -1.13 -1.71 -15.26
CA LEU A 22 -1.46 -2.22 -13.94
C LEU A 22 -2.76 -1.59 -13.43
N LYS A 23 -3.76 -2.44 -13.21
CA LYS A 23 -5.05 -2.01 -12.68
C LYS A 23 -4.90 -1.54 -11.23
N LYS A 24 -5.23 -0.26 -11.01
CA LYS A 24 -5.26 0.40 -9.70
C LYS A 24 -6.65 0.26 -9.12
N ILE A 25 -6.78 -0.53 -8.06
CA ILE A 25 -8.04 -0.78 -7.38
C ILE A 25 -7.96 -0.07 -6.03
N SER A 26 -8.80 0.94 -5.83
CA SER A 26 -9.03 1.43 -4.47
C SER A 26 -9.81 0.35 -3.74
N GLY A 27 -9.34 -0.07 -2.57
CA GLY A 27 -10.15 -0.89 -1.69
C GLY A 27 -11.51 -0.21 -1.46
N LYS A 28 -12.60 -0.99 -1.52
CA LYS A 28 -13.93 -0.54 -1.13
C LYS A 28 -14.20 -1.05 0.28
N GLU A 29 -14.93 -0.26 1.06
CA GLU A 29 -15.42 -0.64 2.39
C GLU A 29 -14.30 -1.07 3.35
N GLU A 30 -14.26 -2.34 3.75
CA GLU A 30 -13.30 -2.86 4.72
C GLU A 30 -11.87 -2.97 4.21
N LEU A 31 -11.63 -2.93 2.89
CA LEU A 31 -10.29 -3.09 2.30
C LEU A 31 -9.61 -1.74 1.99
N ILE A 32 -10.09 -0.64 2.56
CA ILE A 32 -9.48 0.69 2.37
C ILE A 32 -8.05 0.74 2.92
N ASP A 33 -7.72 -0.04 3.94
CA ASP A 33 -6.41 0.01 4.61
C ASP A 33 -5.41 -1.00 4.02
N HIS A 34 -4.17 -0.58 3.76
CA HIS A 34 -3.13 -1.46 3.20
C HIS A 34 -2.76 -2.63 4.12
N ALA A 35 -2.87 -2.49 5.44
CA ALA A 35 -2.63 -3.57 6.38
C ALA A 35 -3.76 -4.60 6.36
N LYS A 36 -5.02 -4.16 6.16
CA LYS A 36 -6.16 -5.08 5.96
C LYS A 36 -6.04 -5.82 4.62
N VAL A 37 -5.65 -5.14 3.55
CA VAL A 37 -5.38 -5.77 2.25
C VAL A 37 -4.25 -6.78 2.36
N ALA A 38 -3.14 -6.42 3.02
CA ALA A 38 -2.02 -7.34 3.26
C ALA A 38 -2.46 -8.58 4.05
N LYS A 39 -3.26 -8.41 5.10
CA LYS A 39 -3.82 -9.53 5.87
C LYS A 39 -4.69 -10.46 5.01
N ALA A 40 -5.58 -9.89 4.19
CA ALA A 40 -6.45 -10.66 3.32
C ALA A 40 -5.65 -11.42 2.23
N LEU A 41 -4.62 -10.78 1.68
CA LEU A 41 -3.71 -11.39 0.72
C LEU A 41 -2.96 -12.58 1.34
N SER A 42 -2.43 -12.41 2.56
CA SER A 42 -1.73 -13.48 3.30
C SER A 42 -2.62 -14.68 3.61
N LYS A 43 -3.92 -14.46 3.77
CA LYS A 43 -4.92 -15.52 4.00
C LYS A 43 -5.42 -16.19 2.72
N GLY A 44 -5.01 -15.73 1.53
CA GLY A 44 -5.55 -16.22 0.26
C GLY A 44 -7.01 -15.81 -0.01
N GLU A 45 -7.51 -14.78 0.67
CA GLU A 45 -8.87 -14.24 0.47
C GLU A 45 -8.94 -13.35 -0.78
N LEU A 46 -7.78 -13.00 -1.36
CA LEU A 46 -7.62 -12.21 -2.57
C LEU A 46 -6.99 -13.08 -3.65
N GLY A 47 -7.34 -12.84 -4.92
CA GLY A 47 -6.76 -13.60 -6.03
C GLY A 47 -5.25 -13.34 -6.20
N ASP A 48 -4.53 -14.35 -6.70
CA ASP A 48 -3.06 -14.36 -6.84
C ASP A 48 -2.49 -13.20 -7.69
N ASN A 49 -3.33 -12.59 -8.54
CA ASN A 49 -2.96 -11.45 -9.37
C ASN A 49 -3.04 -10.09 -8.65
N ILE A 50 -3.23 -10.09 -7.32
CA ILE A 50 -3.38 -8.88 -6.51
C ILE A 50 -2.11 -8.63 -5.70
N ALA A 51 -1.46 -7.49 -5.97
CA ALA A 51 -0.39 -6.95 -5.13
C ALA A 51 -0.90 -5.83 -4.20
N VAL A 52 -0.27 -5.68 -3.04
CA VAL A 52 -0.51 -4.60 -2.07
C VAL A 52 0.66 -3.61 -2.05
N MET A 53 0.39 -2.34 -1.77
CA MET A 53 1.41 -1.33 -1.51
C MET A 53 1.25 -0.79 -0.10
N GLY A 54 2.35 -0.69 0.65
CA GLY A 54 2.35 -0.18 2.02
C GLY A 54 3.77 -0.12 2.61
N PRO A 55 3.89 0.08 3.94
CA PRO A 55 5.17 0.14 4.63
C PRO A 55 5.93 -1.19 4.52
N LYS A 56 7.27 -1.12 4.48
CA LYS A 56 8.15 -2.28 4.33
C LYS A 56 7.89 -3.38 5.37
N ILE A 57 7.52 -3.01 6.59
CA ILE A 57 7.20 -3.92 7.69
C ILE A 57 6.10 -4.95 7.33
N LEU A 58 5.21 -4.65 6.38
CA LEU A 58 4.17 -5.61 5.96
C LEU A 58 4.78 -6.85 5.31
N ALA A 59 5.90 -6.70 4.60
CA ALA A 59 6.63 -7.81 4.02
C ALA A 59 7.13 -8.76 5.11
N ASP A 60 7.69 -8.21 6.19
CA ASP A 60 8.18 -9.00 7.31
C ASP A 60 7.05 -9.67 8.12
N ILE A 61 5.90 -8.98 8.28
CA ILE A 61 4.75 -9.48 9.05
C ILE A 61 4.05 -10.65 8.34
N TYR A 62 3.93 -10.57 7.01
CA TYR A 62 3.12 -11.50 6.21
C TYR A 62 3.95 -12.38 5.27
N ASP A 63 5.28 -12.33 5.38
CA ASP A 63 6.25 -13.07 4.55
C ASP A 63 6.04 -12.81 3.05
N PHE A 64 5.95 -11.53 2.67
CA PHE A 64 5.79 -11.13 1.27
C PHE A 64 7.13 -10.77 0.61
N ASP A 65 7.24 -11.11 -0.67
CA ASP A 65 8.32 -10.61 -1.51
C ASP A 65 8.11 -9.15 -1.90
N ILE A 66 9.16 -8.34 -1.71
CA ILE A 66 9.16 -6.94 -2.14
C ILE A 66 9.59 -6.87 -3.61
N ILE A 67 8.61 -6.61 -4.49
CA ILE A 67 8.86 -6.45 -5.92
C ILE A 67 9.59 -5.13 -6.22
N GLU A 68 9.18 -4.04 -5.59
CA GLU A 68 9.80 -2.72 -5.77
C GLU A 68 9.55 -1.80 -4.58
N GLY A 69 10.57 -1.01 -4.20
CA GLY A 69 10.49 0.00 -3.14
C GLY A 69 10.55 1.44 -3.67
N ASN A 70 10.23 2.41 -2.81
CA ASN A 70 10.32 3.85 -3.09
C ASN A 70 9.51 4.32 -4.32
N LEU A 71 8.28 3.82 -4.47
CA LEU A 71 7.37 4.13 -5.57
C LEU A 71 6.60 5.47 -5.44
N GLN A 72 6.78 6.17 -4.32
CA GLN A 72 6.24 7.51 -4.09
C GLN A 72 6.75 8.53 -5.10
N ASP A 73 5.86 9.40 -5.58
CA ASP A 73 6.18 10.46 -6.53
C ASP A 73 7.05 11.54 -5.88
N ASP A 74 6.78 11.85 -4.61
CA ASP A 74 7.56 12.78 -3.80
C ASP A 74 8.46 12.01 -2.81
N LYS A 75 9.76 12.29 -2.87
CA LYS A 75 10.75 11.67 -1.97
C LYS A 75 10.69 12.25 -0.57
N GLU A 76 10.16 13.46 -0.41
CA GLU A 76 10.05 14.17 0.87
C GLU A 76 8.66 13.96 1.51
N ASN A 77 8.30 12.71 1.79
CA ASN A 77 7.00 12.36 2.40
C ASN A 77 7.15 12.16 3.92
N PHE A 78 7.17 13.26 4.68
CA PHE A 78 7.30 13.23 6.14
C PHE A 78 5.93 13.10 6.83
N THR A 79 5.89 12.27 7.88
CA THR A 79 4.70 12.14 8.75
C THR A 79 5.03 12.66 10.15
N SER A 80 4.31 13.68 10.61
CA SER A 80 4.44 14.22 11.96
C SER A 80 3.52 13.45 12.93
N PHE A 81 4.06 13.01 14.05
CA PHE A 81 3.32 12.33 15.11
C PHE A 81 3.29 13.19 16.38
N LEU A 82 2.14 13.24 17.05
CA LEU A 82 1.98 13.91 18.34
C LEU A 82 1.68 12.86 19.41
N LEU A 83 2.50 12.83 20.47
CA LEU A 83 2.21 12.04 21.68
C LEU A 83 1.47 12.93 22.67
N VAL A 84 0.20 12.64 22.91
CA VAL A 84 -0.67 13.42 23.79
C VAL A 84 -1.07 12.63 25.03
N LYS A 85 -1.16 13.31 26.18
CA LYS A 85 -1.77 12.76 27.40
C LYS A 85 -2.84 13.72 27.91
N ARG A 86 -3.90 13.19 28.52
CA ARG A 86 -4.87 13.98 29.26
C ARG A 86 -4.22 14.44 30.57
N VAL A 87 -4.26 15.73 30.84
CA VAL A 87 -3.92 16.33 32.15
C VAL A 87 -5.09 16.23 33.11
#